data_AF-A0A0H1BC09-F1
#
_entry.id   AF-A0A0H1BC09-F1
#
_cell.length_a   1.000
_cell.length_b   1.000
_cell.length_c   1.000
_cell.angle_alpha   90.00
_cell.angle_beta   90.00
_cell.angle_gamma   90.00
#
_symmetry.space_group_name_H-M   'P 1'
#
loop_
_entity.id
_entity.type
_entity.pdbx_description
1 polymer ?
#
loop_
_entity_poly.entity_id
_entity_poly.type
_entity_poly.pdbx_seq_one_letter_code
_entity_poly.pdbx_strand_id
1 'polypeptide(L)'
;MSKPDACIQDAYTLFRMLVEEGIAGSRIARVYNDALQISIAHSDQARATVFAQRAYEGRILLEGEDSPETMRLKAIVEKPSSHGLFEATKEWEQSVEAIPRDLSEADFEDWLWKRKGWRS
;
A
#
# COMPACT_ATOMS: atom_id res chain seq x y z
N MET A 1 -9.02 -1.02 -19.33
CA MET A 1 -8.46 -1.13 -17.96
C MET A 1 -6.97 -0.94 -18.05
N SER A 2 -6.39 -0.03 -17.27
CA SER A 2 -4.93 0.07 -17.12
C SER A 2 -4.40 -1.25 -16.54
N LYS A 3 -3.18 -1.63 -16.92
CA LYS A 3 -2.55 -2.84 -16.37
C LYS A 3 -2.16 -2.53 -14.92
N PRO A 4 -2.57 -3.34 -13.93
CA PRO A 4 -2.33 -3.01 -12.52
C PRO A 4 -0.84 -2.92 -12.19
N ASP A 5 0.00 -3.70 -12.88
CA ASP A 5 1.45 -3.60 -12.76
C ASP A 5 1.95 -2.20 -13.16
N ALA A 6 1.38 -1.59 -14.20
CA ALA A 6 1.77 -0.24 -14.59
C ALA A 6 1.34 0.78 -13.51
N CYS A 7 0.13 0.65 -12.97
CA CYS A 7 -0.37 1.55 -11.94
C CYS A 7 0.48 1.50 -10.65
N ILE A 8 0.87 0.32 -10.18
CA ILE A 8 1.72 0.22 -9.00
C ILE A 8 3.15 0.71 -9.26
N GLN A 9 3.68 0.53 -10.48
CA GLN A 9 4.98 1.11 -10.86
C GLN A 9 4.93 2.64 -10.98
N ASP A 10 3.82 3.21 -11.45
CA ASP A 10 3.62 4.66 -11.49
C ASP A 10 3.56 5.24 -10.06
N ALA A 11 2.84 4.57 -9.15
CA ALA A 11 2.80 4.94 -7.73
C ALA A 11 4.19 4.85 -7.07
N TYR A 12 4.96 3.79 -7.36
CA TYR A 12 6.33 3.66 -6.87
C TYR A 12 7.26 4.74 -7.42
N THR A 13 7.12 5.10 -8.70
CA THR A 13 7.90 6.17 -9.32
C THR A 13 7.61 7.51 -8.64
N LEU A 14 6.35 7.82 -8.38
CA LEU A 14 5.96 9.02 -7.64
C LEU A 14 6.52 9.01 -6.21
N PHE A 15 6.40 7.87 -5.50
CA PHE A 15 6.98 7.71 -4.16
C PHE A 15 8.48 8.04 -4.16
N ARG A 16 9.24 7.46 -5.10
CA ARG A 16 10.68 7.71 -5.22
C ARG A 16 11.00 9.16 -5.49
N MET A 17 10.30 9.80 -6.42
CA MET A 17 10.52 11.22 -6.72
C MET A 17 10.31 12.09 -5.47
N LEU A 18 9.24 11.85 -4.72
CA LEU A 18 8.98 12.59 -3.47
C LEU A 18 10.10 12.39 -2.45
N VAL A 19 10.57 11.16 -2.27
CA VAL A 19 11.68 10.85 -1.34
C VAL A 19 12.98 11.51 -1.78
N GLU A 20 13.31 11.43 -3.08
CA GLU A 20 14.53 12.03 -3.66
C GLU A 20 14.53 13.56 -3.57
N GLU A 21 13.37 14.19 -3.68
CA GLU A 21 13.19 15.65 -3.49
C GLU A 21 13.11 16.07 -2.00
N GLY A 22 13.18 15.12 -1.06
CA GLY A 22 13.05 15.40 0.38
C GLY A 22 11.63 15.80 0.80
N ILE A 23 10.62 15.50 -0.03
CA ILE A 23 9.21 15.77 0.27
C ILE A 23 8.66 14.67 1.18
N ALA A 24 8.28 15.06 2.39
CA ALA A 24 7.74 14.16 3.40
C ALA A 24 6.26 14.47 3.73
N GLY A 25 5.70 13.72 4.69
CA GLY A 25 4.38 13.97 5.26
C GLY A 25 3.22 13.49 4.38
N SER A 26 2.20 14.33 4.22
CA SER A 26 0.89 13.91 3.69
C SER A 26 0.93 13.41 2.26
N ARG A 27 1.90 13.86 1.47
CA ARG A 27 2.12 13.39 0.09
C ARG A 27 2.59 11.94 0.06
N ILE A 28 3.54 11.57 0.92
CA ILE A 28 4.00 10.18 1.04
C ILE A 28 2.86 9.28 1.53
N ALA A 29 2.12 9.71 2.56
CA ALA A 29 0.96 8.98 3.05
C ALA A 29 -0.12 8.79 1.98
N ARG A 30 -0.31 9.78 1.10
CA ARG A 30 -1.21 9.68 -0.05
C ARG A 30 -0.75 8.63 -1.07
N VAL A 31 0.54 8.57 -1.41
CA VAL A 31 1.03 7.56 -2.35
C VAL A 31 0.85 6.14 -1.80
N TYR A 32 1.07 5.95 -0.49
CA TYR A 32 0.73 4.68 0.15
C TYR A 32 -0.77 4.37 0.09
N ASN A 33 -1.65 5.38 0.22
CA ASN A 33 -3.09 5.20 0.02
C ASN A 33 -3.44 4.77 -1.41
N ASP A 34 -2.82 5.37 -2.41
CA ASP A 34 -3.04 5.04 -3.81
C ASP A 34 -2.58 3.59 -4.09
N ALA A 35 -1.41 3.20 -3.56
CA ALA A 35 -0.89 1.84 -3.66
C ALA A 35 -1.76 0.79 -2.94
N LEU A 36 -2.37 1.17 -1.81
CA LEU A 36 -3.39 0.38 -1.12
C LEU A 36 -4.62 0.15 -2.00
N GLN A 37 -5.15 1.20 -2.62
CA GLN A 37 -6.35 1.10 -3.46
C GLN A 37 -6.11 0.23 -4.70
N ILE A 38 -4.93 0.38 -5.31
CA ILE A 38 -4.50 -0.48 -6.41
C ILE A 38 -4.44 -1.94 -5.92
N SER A 39 -3.72 -2.23 -4.83
CA SER A 39 -3.53 -3.60 -4.34
C SER A 39 -4.87 -4.27 -3.98
N ILE A 40 -5.73 -3.58 -3.24
CA ILE A 40 -6.99 -4.17 -2.76
C ILE A 40 -8.02 -4.37 -3.89
N ALA A 41 -7.99 -3.54 -4.94
CA ALA A 41 -8.80 -3.73 -6.14
C ALA A 41 -8.48 -5.04 -6.88
N HIS A 42 -7.27 -5.57 -6.69
CA HIS A 42 -6.81 -6.83 -7.29
C HIS A 42 -6.72 -7.97 -6.27
N SER A 43 -7.46 -7.87 -5.15
CA SER A 43 -7.53 -8.85 -4.05
C SER A 43 -6.20 -9.14 -3.34
N ASP A 44 -5.22 -8.25 -3.44
CA ASP A 44 -3.95 -8.37 -2.70
C ASP A 44 -4.08 -7.75 -1.31
N GLN A 45 -4.63 -8.52 -0.37
CA GLN A 45 -4.81 -8.06 1.02
C GLN A 45 -3.46 -7.91 1.73
N ALA A 46 -2.45 -8.72 1.37
CA ALA A 46 -1.13 -8.67 1.98
C ALA A 46 -0.47 -7.30 1.79
N ARG A 47 -0.34 -6.84 0.54
CA ARG A 47 0.25 -5.53 0.25
C ARG A 47 -0.66 -4.39 0.68
N ALA A 48 -1.98 -4.53 0.49
CA ALA A 48 -2.93 -3.51 0.93
C ALA A 48 -2.81 -3.23 2.43
N THR A 49 -2.61 -4.25 3.27
CA THR A 49 -2.41 -4.10 4.72
C THR A 49 -1.16 -3.28 5.03
N VAL A 50 -0.04 -3.62 4.38
CA VAL A 50 1.24 -2.92 4.61
C VAL A 50 1.17 -1.47 4.13
N PHE A 51 0.56 -1.22 2.97
CA PHE A 51 0.34 0.14 2.48
C PHE A 51 -0.61 0.93 3.38
N ALA A 52 -1.67 0.30 3.93
CA ALA A 52 -2.57 0.92 4.90
C ALA A 52 -1.80 1.37 6.14
N GLN A 53 -0.96 0.49 6.67
CA GLN A 53 -0.17 0.74 7.87
C GLN A 53 0.80 1.91 7.68
N ARG A 54 1.50 1.97 6.53
CA ARG A 54 2.42 3.09 6.24
C ARG A 54 1.69 4.41 6.01
N ALA A 55 0.53 4.37 5.35
CA ALA A 55 -0.31 5.55 5.20
C ALA A 55 -0.81 6.04 6.58
N TYR A 56 -1.21 5.12 7.46
CA TYR A 56 -1.67 5.39 8.82
C TYR A 56 -0.58 6.06 9.66
N GLU A 57 0.63 5.51 9.68
CA GLU A 57 1.78 6.07 10.40
C GLU A 57 2.10 7.50 9.92
N GLY A 58 2.06 7.73 8.61
CA GLY A 58 2.27 9.06 8.04
C GLY A 58 1.17 10.05 8.41
N ARG A 59 -0.09 9.61 8.49
CA ARG A 59 -1.24 10.46 8.85
C ARG A 59 -1.30 10.76 10.34
N ILE A 60 -0.99 9.80 11.22
CA ILE A 60 -0.95 10.02 12.67
C ILE A 60 -0.07 11.22 13.02
N LEU A 61 1.11 11.28 12.44
CA LEU A 61 2.08 12.34 12.74
C LEU A 61 1.59 13.73 12.33
N LEU A 62 0.64 13.83 11.39
CA LEU A 62 0.16 15.08 10.82
C LEU A 62 -1.22 15.49 11.34
N GLU A 63 -2.08 14.51 11.59
CA GLU A 63 -3.51 14.72 11.81
C GLU A 63 -3.99 14.20 13.16
N GLY A 64 -3.20 13.37 13.84
CA GLY A 64 -3.59 12.71 15.08
C GLY A 64 -4.45 11.46 14.88
N GLU A 65 -4.60 10.67 15.95
CA GLU A 65 -5.27 9.36 15.93
C GLU A 65 -6.79 9.45 15.71
N ASP A 66 -7.40 10.57 16.12
CA ASP A 66 -8.84 10.85 16.03
C ASP A 66 -9.28 11.45 14.70
N SER A 67 -8.34 11.70 13.78
CA SER A 67 -8.67 12.17 12.44
C SER A 67 -9.44 11.11 11.63
N PRO A 68 -10.46 11.49 10.84
CA PRO A 68 -11.26 10.54 10.06
C PRO A 68 -10.42 9.63 9.15
N GLU A 69 -9.36 10.17 8.55
CA GLU A 69 -8.50 9.40 7.64
C GLU A 69 -7.62 8.41 8.39
N THR A 70 -7.10 8.78 9.56
CA THR A 70 -6.32 7.87 10.41
C THR A 70 -7.17 6.73 10.93
N MET A 71 -8.40 7.02 11.41
CA MET A 71 -9.35 6.00 11.83
C MET A 71 -9.73 5.06 10.67
N ARG A 72 -9.96 5.61 9.47
CA ARG A 72 -10.27 4.82 8.26
C ARG A 72 -9.12 3.86 7.92
N LEU A 73 -7.88 4.36 7.91
CA LEU A 73 -6.71 3.55 7.60
C LEU A 73 -6.47 2.45 8.64
N LYS A 74 -6.64 2.77 9.93
CA LYS A 74 -6.59 1.78 11.02
C LYS A 74 -7.59 0.64 10.81
N ALA A 75 -8.84 0.97 10.49
CA ALA A 75 -9.87 -0.03 10.20
C ALA A 75 -9.51 -0.91 8.98
N ILE A 76 -8.83 -0.36 7.97
CA ILE A 76 -8.38 -1.12 6.81
C ILE A 76 -7.19 -2.03 7.15
N VAL A 77 -6.26 -1.60 8.02
CA VAL A 77 -5.19 -2.49 8.54
C VAL A 77 -5.80 -3.69 9.24
N GLU A 78 -6.81 -3.47 10.09
CA GLU A 78 -7.48 -4.54 10.85
C GLU A 78 -8.31 -5.47 9.95
N LYS A 79 -8.97 -4.91 8.93
CA LYS A 79 -9.82 -5.66 8.00
C LYS A 79 -9.71 -5.11 6.58
N PRO A 80 -8.71 -5.55 5.79
CA PRO A 80 -8.50 -5.05 4.42
C PRO A 80 -9.68 -5.30 3.49
N SER A 81 -10.36 -6.44 3.67
CA SER A 81 -11.57 -6.81 2.94
C SER A 81 -12.78 -5.92 3.19
N SER A 82 -12.72 -5.00 4.16
CA SER A 82 -13.76 -3.98 4.36
C SER A 82 -13.68 -2.83 3.35
N HIS A 83 -12.58 -2.71 2.60
CA HIS A 83 -12.41 -1.66 1.60
C HIS A 83 -13.39 -1.84 0.44
N GLY A 84 -14.04 -0.76 -0.02
CA GLY A 84 -15.08 -0.83 -1.06
C GLY A 84 -14.61 -1.24 -2.46
N LEU A 85 -13.29 -1.38 -2.67
CA LEU A 85 -12.71 -1.89 -3.93
C LEU A 85 -12.33 -3.38 -3.85
N PHE A 86 -12.42 -4.01 -2.68
CA PHE A 86 -12.03 -5.41 -2.50
C PHE A 86 -12.78 -6.32 -3.50
N GLU A 87 -12.05 -7.27 -4.09
CA GLU A 87 -12.55 -8.23 -5.09
C GLU A 87 -13.07 -7.65 -6.40
N ALA A 88 -12.72 -6.40 -6.76
CA ALA A 88 -13.01 -5.90 -8.10
C ALA A 88 -12.39 -6.80 -9.20
N THR A 89 -11.21 -7.36 -8.95
CA THR A 89 -10.60 -8.47 -9.71
C THR A 89 -9.77 -9.36 -8.78
N LYS A 90 -9.30 -10.52 -9.26
CA LYS A 90 -8.47 -11.48 -8.50
C LYS A 90 -7.04 -11.63 -9.01
N GLU A 91 -6.57 -10.69 -9.83
CA GLU A 91 -5.28 -10.84 -10.54
C GLU A 91 -4.07 -10.98 -9.59
N TRP A 92 -4.13 -10.41 -8.38
CA TRP A 92 -3.08 -10.46 -7.37
C TRP A 92 -3.56 -11.07 -6.06
N GLU A 93 -4.52 -11.98 -6.11
CA GLU A 93 -5.16 -12.55 -4.92
C GLU A 93 -4.13 -13.11 -3.92
N GLN A 94 -4.04 -12.46 -2.77
CA GLN A 94 -3.20 -12.87 -1.64
C GLN A 94 -3.92 -12.49 -0.34
N SER A 95 -3.87 -13.39 0.63
CA SER A 95 -4.41 -13.13 1.97
C SER A 95 -3.39 -12.42 2.85
N VAL A 96 -3.82 -11.88 3.98
CA VAL A 96 -2.92 -11.17 4.93
C VAL A 96 -1.81 -12.08 5.49
N GLU A 97 -2.03 -13.38 5.49
CA GLU A 97 -1.03 -14.38 5.91
C GLU A 97 0.15 -14.49 4.95
N ALA A 98 0.03 -13.98 3.72
CA ALA A 98 1.09 -13.98 2.72
C ALA A 98 2.12 -12.84 2.91
N ILE A 99 1.96 -11.99 3.94
CA ILE A 99 2.95 -10.96 4.28
C ILE A 99 4.27 -11.65 4.71
N PRO A 100 5.39 -11.44 3.99
CA PRO A 100 6.65 -12.08 4.32
C PRO A 100 7.20 -11.59 5.67
N ARG A 101 7.77 -12.52 6.46
CA ARG A 101 8.36 -12.22 7.78
C ARG A 101 9.89 -12.25 7.80
N ASP A 102 10.49 -12.96 6.86
CA ASP A 102 11.92 -13.29 6.85
C ASP A 102 12.67 -12.66 5.65
N LEU A 103 12.16 -11.55 5.12
CA LEU A 103 12.83 -10.80 4.06
C LEU A 103 13.76 -9.73 4.64
N SER A 104 14.86 -9.45 3.93
CA SER A 104 15.61 -8.22 4.17
C SER A 104 14.73 -7.00 3.88
N GLU A 105 15.08 -5.83 4.41
CA GLU A 105 14.32 -4.60 4.16
C GLU A 105 14.23 -4.29 2.65
N ALA A 106 15.33 -4.47 1.91
CA ALA A 106 15.35 -4.24 0.47
C ALA A 106 14.45 -5.22 -0.30
N ASP A 107 14.50 -6.51 0.06
CA ASP A 107 13.65 -7.53 -0.58
C ASP A 107 12.17 -7.33 -0.22
N PHE A 108 11.89 -6.84 0.99
CA PHE A 108 10.54 -6.50 1.43
C PHE A 108 9.97 -5.31 0.64
N GLU A 109 10.76 -4.27 0.39
CA GLU A 109 10.35 -3.17 -0.49
C GLU A 109 10.11 -3.65 -1.92
N ASP A 110 10.96 -4.52 -2.44
CA ASP A 110 10.78 -5.09 -3.78
C ASP A 110 9.53 -5.94 -3.88
N TRP A 111 9.24 -6.75 -2.86
CA TRP A 111 7.96 -7.45 -2.73
C TRP A 111 6.81 -6.46 -2.68
N LEU A 112 6.85 -5.46 -1.80
CA LEU A 112 5.76 -4.52 -1.55
C LEU A 112 5.36 -3.76 -2.82
N TRP A 113 6.35 -3.25 -3.56
CA TRP A 113 6.13 -2.49 -4.78
C TRP A 113 6.08 -3.35 -6.05
N LYS A 114 5.98 -4.68 -5.91
CA LYS A 114 5.99 -5.66 -7.02
C LYS A 114 7.10 -5.39 -8.05
N ARG A 115 8.32 -5.09 -7.56
CA ARG A 115 9.48 -4.77 -8.41
C ARG A 115 10.06 -6.03 -9.05
N LYS A 116 10.73 -5.82 -10.19
CA LYS A 116 11.29 -6.90 -11.04
C LYS A 116 12.15 -7.86 -10.20
N GLY A 117 11.73 -9.12 -10.14
CA GLY A 117 12.43 -10.19 -9.42
C GLY A 117 11.49 -11.03 -8.56
N TRP A 118 10.40 -10.43 -8.08
CA TRP A 118 9.40 -11.15 -7.29
C TRP A 118 8.39 -11.86 -8.19
N ARG A 119 8.53 -13.18 -8.36
CA ARG A 119 7.47 -14.04 -8.92
C ARG A 119 6.55 -14.44 -7.77
N SER A 120 5.31 -13.96 -7.81
CA SER A 120 4.19 -14.53 -7.04
C SER A 120 3.80 -15.89 -7.60
#